data_AF-A0A850C598-F1
#
_entry.id   AF-A0A850C598-F1
#
_cell.length_a   1.000
_cell.length_b   1.000
_cell.length_c   1.000
_cell.angle_alpha   90.00
_cell.angle_beta   90.00
_cell.angle_gamma   90.00
#
_symmetry.space_group_name_H-M   'P 1'
#
loop_
_entity.id
_entity.type
_entity.pdbx_description
1 polymer ?
#
loop_
_entity_poly.entity_id
_entity_poly.type
_entity_poly.pdbx_seq_one_letter_code
_entity_poly.pdbx_strand_id
1 'polypeptide(L)'
;MNADVVVIGAGIVGAACARALARTGLSVAVVDRGAPASATSARGEGNLLVSDKAPGPELDLAMLAAGHWPHLAASLADQLGPGFPDIEYDRKGGVVVATTEEGAEPLRAFANGQAAAGVEVAHLTPGEALSLEPHLNPAITAAVHYPQDAQLQPVVATEALLASARRAGVRVLAHQEVIGLVRDGERITGVRTAAETIGTSAVVVAAGPWSGEVAAVLGADLPV
;
A
#
# COMPACT_ATOMS: atom_id res chain seq x y z
N MET A 1 15.39 -2.81 -24.10
CA MET A 1 16.20 -2.18 -23.00
C MET A 1 16.65 -3.24 -21.99
N ASN A 2 17.47 -2.91 -20.97
CA ASN A 2 17.84 -3.84 -19.87
C ASN A 2 17.54 -3.23 -18.49
N ALA A 3 17.20 -4.08 -17.52
CA ALA A 3 17.06 -3.77 -16.10
C ALA A 3 17.39 -5.03 -15.26
N ASP A 4 17.89 -4.86 -14.04
CA ASP A 4 18.12 -5.98 -13.12
C ASP A 4 16.79 -6.58 -12.64
N VAL A 5 15.78 -5.73 -12.44
CA VAL A 5 14.43 -6.13 -12.04
C VAL A 5 13.37 -5.40 -12.86
N VAL A 6 12.37 -6.14 -13.33
CA VAL A 6 11.14 -5.58 -13.90
C VAL A 6 10.01 -5.71 -12.88
N VAL A 7 9.41 -4.60 -12.48
CA VAL A 7 8.21 -4.55 -11.63
C VAL A 7 6.99 -4.37 -12.53
N ILE A 8 6.03 -5.29 -12.45
CA ILE A 8 4.80 -5.26 -13.26
C ILE A 8 3.67 -4.68 -12.41
N GLY A 9 3.26 -3.46 -12.73
CA GLY A 9 2.26 -2.67 -12.00
C GLY A 9 2.87 -1.40 -11.39
N ALA A 10 2.24 -0.26 -11.65
CA ALA A 10 2.59 1.07 -11.17
C ALA A 10 1.55 1.61 -10.16
N GLY A 11 0.89 0.72 -9.42
CA GLY A 11 0.15 1.06 -8.20
C GLY A 11 1.08 1.22 -7.00
N ILE A 12 0.51 1.52 -5.83
CA ILE A 12 1.26 1.82 -4.59
C ILE A 12 2.30 0.74 -4.23
N VAL A 13 1.94 -0.55 -4.38
CA VAL A 13 2.83 -1.69 -4.09
C VAL A 13 4.01 -1.71 -5.06
N GLY A 14 3.75 -1.62 -6.36
CA GLY A 14 4.79 -1.60 -7.38
C GLY A 14 5.71 -0.39 -7.26
N ALA A 15 5.15 0.79 -6.96
CA ALA A 15 5.91 2.00 -6.69
C ALA A 15 6.84 1.86 -5.46
N ALA A 16 6.33 1.28 -4.37
CA ALA A 16 7.12 1.00 -3.16
C ALA A 16 8.25 0.00 -3.44
N CYS A 17 7.96 -1.10 -4.14
CA CYS A 17 8.96 -2.10 -4.55
C CYS A 17 10.04 -1.46 -5.42
N ALA A 18 9.65 -0.70 -6.46
CA ALA A 18 10.59 -0.08 -7.37
C ALA A 18 11.52 0.91 -6.65
N ARG A 19 10.96 1.74 -5.75
CA ARG A 19 11.75 2.66 -4.92
C ARG A 19 12.72 1.91 -4.02
N ALA A 20 12.27 0.85 -3.35
CA ALA A 20 13.11 0.06 -2.44
C ALA A 20 14.27 -0.62 -3.19
N LEU A 21 13.98 -1.25 -4.32
CA LEU A 21 14.98 -1.91 -5.17
C LEU A 21 15.98 -0.91 -5.77
N ALA A 22 15.52 0.25 -6.24
CA ALA A 22 16.43 1.26 -6.77
C ALA A 22 17.42 1.78 -5.71
N ARG A 23 17.00 1.85 -4.43
CA ARG A 23 17.87 2.28 -3.32
C ARG A 23 18.95 1.25 -2.96
N THR A 24 18.87 0.01 -3.44
CA THR A 24 19.96 -0.96 -3.29
C THR A 24 20.99 -0.88 -4.42
N GLY A 25 20.80 0.02 -5.38
CA GLY A 25 21.66 0.20 -6.55
C GLY A 25 21.27 -0.64 -7.77
N LEU A 26 20.17 -1.39 -7.70
CA LEU A 26 19.64 -2.15 -8.83
C LEU A 26 19.01 -1.21 -9.86
N SER A 27 19.21 -1.52 -11.14
CA SER A 27 18.47 -0.90 -12.24
C SER A 27 17.07 -1.50 -12.32
N VAL A 28 16.04 -0.65 -12.27
CA VAL A 28 14.64 -1.09 -12.22
C VAL A 28 13.82 -0.47 -13.35
N ALA A 29 12.98 -1.29 -13.97
CA ALA A 29 11.91 -0.83 -14.85
C ALA A 29 10.55 -1.17 -14.24
N VAL A 30 9.63 -0.21 -14.19
CA VAL A 30 8.22 -0.41 -13.86
C VAL A 30 7.43 -0.43 -15.16
N VAL A 31 6.62 -1.45 -15.36
CA VAL A 31 5.77 -1.62 -16.55
C VAL A 31 4.32 -1.68 -16.12
N ASP A 32 3.47 -0.85 -16.69
CA ASP A 32 2.04 -0.86 -16.41
C ASP A 32 1.24 -0.74 -17.71
N ARG A 33 0.15 -1.53 -17.83
CA ARG A 33 -0.74 -1.50 -18.99
C ARG A 33 -1.58 -0.22 -19.08
N GLY A 34 -1.75 0.49 -17.97
CA GLY A 34 -2.47 1.74 -17.86
C GLY A 34 -1.57 2.91 -17.54
N ALA A 35 -2.18 3.99 -17.03
CA ALA A 35 -1.45 5.10 -16.45
C ALA A 35 -1.01 4.73 -15.01
N PRO A 36 0.09 5.28 -14.51
CA PRO A 36 0.47 5.07 -13.11
C PRO A 36 -0.62 5.53 -12.14
N ALA A 37 -0.69 4.86 -10.99
CA ALA A 37 -1.67 5.16 -9.94
C ALA A 37 -3.15 5.19 -10.39
N SER A 38 -3.53 4.54 -11.51
CA SER A 38 -4.87 4.74 -12.13
C SER A 38 -5.91 3.67 -11.81
N ALA A 39 -5.53 2.60 -11.10
CA ALA A 39 -6.42 1.47 -10.78
C ALA A 39 -6.89 1.51 -9.31
N THR A 40 -6.75 0.42 -8.56
CA THR A 40 -7.21 0.32 -7.17
C THR A 40 -6.57 1.39 -6.25
N SER A 41 -5.28 1.70 -6.45
CA SER A 41 -4.62 2.79 -5.71
C SER A 41 -5.28 4.16 -5.93
N ALA A 42 -5.98 4.38 -7.04
CA ALA A 42 -6.72 5.61 -7.31
C ALA A 42 -8.10 5.68 -6.64
N ARG A 43 -8.59 4.54 -6.17
CA ARG A 43 -9.96 4.36 -5.67
C ARG A 43 -10.00 3.97 -4.20
N GLY A 44 -8.85 3.80 -3.55
CA GLY A 44 -8.77 3.53 -2.13
C GLY A 44 -9.11 4.76 -1.30
N GLU A 45 -9.59 4.52 -0.08
CA GLU A 45 -9.94 5.58 0.89
C GLU A 45 -8.70 6.27 1.49
N GLY A 46 -7.52 5.67 1.32
CA GLY A 46 -6.26 6.22 1.85
C GLY A 46 -6.02 5.91 3.32
N ASN A 47 -6.85 5.07 3.94
CA ASN A 47 -6.73 4.71 5.35
C ASN A 47 -5.53 3.78 5.59
N LEU A 48 -4.78 4.08 6.64
CA LEU A 48 -3.68 3.28 7.18
C LEU A 48 -4.12 2.78 8.55
N LEU A 49 -4.74 1.60 8.57
CA LEU A 49 -5.46 1.10 9.74
C LEU A 49 -4.72 -0.06 10.38
N VAL A 50 -4.66 -0.01 11.71
CA VAL A 50 -4.43 -1.18 12.57
C VAL A 50 -5.75 -1.67 13.16
N SER A 51 -6.75 -0.79 13.23
CA SER A 51 -8.05 -1.04 13.86
C SER A 51 -8.91 -2.12 13.20
N ASP A 52 -8.68 -2.45 11.93
CA ASP A 52 -9.41 -3.50 11.20
C ASP A 52 -8.67 -4.85 11.17
N LYS A 53 -7.47 -4.95 11.77
CA LYS A 53 -6.62 -6.14 11.69
C LYS A 53 -6.70 -6.98 12.94
N ALA A 54 -7.11 -8.24 12.77
CA ALA A 54 -7.08 -9.24 13.83
C ALA A 54 -5.62 -9.57 14.22
N PRO A 55 -5.36 -9.96 15.47
CA PRO A 55 -4.04 -10.43 15.89
C PRO A 55 -3.49 -11.53 14.97
N GLY A 56 -2.26 -11.34 14.50
CA GLY A 56 -1.61 -12.28 13.58
C GLY A 56 -0.70 -11.56 12.56
N PRO A 57 -0.23 -12.29 11.54
CA PRO A 57 0.80 -11.79 10.61
C PRO A 57 0.42 -10.49 9.88
N GLU A 58 -0.86 -10.28 9.59
CA GLU A 58 -1.32 -9.06 8.95
C GLU A 58 -1.21 -7.84 9.88
N LEU A 59 -1.58 -8.00 11.15
CA LEU A 59 -1.42 -6.95 12.15
C LEU A 59 0.06 -6.64 12.39
N ASP A 60 0.94 -7.65 12.42
CA ASP A 60 2.38 -7.45 12.56
C ASP A 60 2.95 -6.58 11.43
N LEU A 61 2.52 -6.85 10.19
CA LEU A 61 2.88 -6.03 9.03
C LEU A 61 2.28 -4.62 9.08
N ALA A 62 1.03 -4.47 9.54
CA ALA A 62 0.38 -3.17 9.68
C ALA A 62 1.08 -2.30 10.73
N MET A 63 1.44 -2.88 11.88
CA MET A 63 2.18 -2.21 12.95
C MET A 63 3.59 -1.79 12.49
N LEU A 64 4.28 -2.68 11.76
CA LEU A 64 5.57 -2.34 11.15
C LEU A 64 5.42 -1.17 10.17
N ALA A 65 4.44 -1.25 9.25
CA ALA A 65 4.18 -0.20 8.27
C ALA A 65 3.83 1.15 8.95
N ALA A 66 3.00 1.13 10.00
CA ALA A 66 2.63 2.31 10.79
C ALA A 66 3.86 3.03 11.37
N GLY A 67 4.86 2.27 11.86
CA GLY A 67 6.14 2.85 12.31
C GLY A 67 7.01 3.43 11.19
N HIS A 68 6.88 2.92 9.96
CA HIS A 68 7.64 3.40 8.80
C HIS A 68 7.05 4.64 8.15
N TRP A 69 5.73 4.80 8.15
CA TRP A 69 5.05 5.89 7.43
C TRP A 69 5.53 7.30 7.77
N PRO A 70 5.73 7.69 9.05
CA PRO A 70 6.23 9.03 9.39
C PRO A 70 7.60 9.33 8.74
N HIS A 71 8.49 8.33 8.76
CA HIS A 71 9.83 8.45 8.19
C HIS A 71 9.79 8.50 6.66
N LEU A 72 8.90 7.71 6.05
CA LEU A 72 8.70 7.70 4.61
C LEU A 72 8.11 9.03 4.13
N ALA A 73 7.08 9.53 4.79
CA ALA A 73 6.45 10.82 4.49
C ALA A 73 7.46 11.97 4.54
N ALA A 74 8.22 12.06 5.64
CA ALA A 74 9.28 13.06 5.79
C ALA A 74 10.37 12.94 4.71
N SER A 75 10.81 11.70 4.41
CA SER A 75 11.80 11.45 3.36
C SER A 75 11.31 11.83 1.97
N LEU A 76 10.03 11.61 1.66
CA LEU A 76 9.45 12.00 0.38
C LEU A 76 9.31 13.52 0.28
N ALA A 77 8.86 14.19 1.34
CA ALA A 77 8.75 15.64 1.38
C ALA A 77 10.11 16.34 1.20
N ASP A 78 11.13 15.89 1.93
CA ASP A 78 12.51 16.40 1.82
C ASP A 78 13.08 16.17 0.40
N GLN A 79 12.94 14.94 -0.10
CA GLN A 79 13.47 14.61 -1.42
C GLN A 79 12.75 15.40 -2.50
N LEU A 80 11.41 15.39 -2.54
CA LEU A 80 10.64 15.94 -3.66
C LEU A 80 10.53 17.46 -3.63
N GLY A 81 10.61 18.06 -2.44
CA GLY A 81 10.53 19.50 -2.22
C GLY A 81 9.11 20.06 -2.32
N PRO A 82 8.93 21.35 -2.00
CA PRO A 82 7.60 21.97 -1.84
C PRO A 82 6.79 22.13 -3.14
N GLY A 83 7.41 21.87 -4.31
CA GLY A 83 6.71 21.89 -5.59
C GLY A 83 5.94 20.61 -5.91
N PHE A 84 6.11 19.55 -5.10
CA PHE A 84 5.37 18.31 -5.23
C PHE A 84 4.11 18.36 -4.34
N PRO A 85 2.95 17.87 -4.80
CA PRO A 85 1.73 17.85 -3.98
C PRO A 85 1.92 17.11 -2.66
N ASP A 86 1.31 17.60 -1.58
CA ASP A 86 1.35 16.93 -0.29
C ASP A 86 0.66 15.56 -0.37
N ILE A 87 1.28 14.54 0.23
CA ILE A 87 0.68 13.21 0.33
C ILE A 87 -0.44 13.16 1.37
N GLU A 88 -0.65 14.24 2.11
CA GLU A 88 -1.71 14.41 3.12
C GLU A 88 -1.63 13.33 4.23
N TYR A 89 -0.40 12.97 4.64
CA TYR A 89 -0.21 12.00 5.72
C TYR A 89 -0.66 12.60 7.05
N ASP A 90 -1.81 12.16 7.52
CA ASP A 90 -2.49 12.67 8.71
C ASP A 90 -2.67 11.56 9.76
N ARG A 91 -2.04 11.74 10.92
CA ARG A 91 -2.08 10.83 12.07
C ARG A 91 -3.20 11.22 13.04
N LYS A 92 -4.40 11.39 12.50
CA LYS A 92 -5.57 11.79 13.28
C LYS A 92 -6.15 10.70 14.17
N GLY A 93 -5.67 9.46 14.06
CA GLY A 93 -6.27 8.30 14.74
C GLY A 93 -7.56 7.86 14.04
N GLY A 94 -8.27 6.93 14.69
CA GLY A 94 -9.55 6.41 14.22
C GLY A 94 -10.44 6.00 15.39
N VAL A 95 -11.74 6.22 15.26
CA VAL A 95 -12.74 5.76 16.23
C VAL A 95 -13.63 4.71 15.56
N VAL A 96 -13.58 3.47 16.06
CA VAL A 96 -14.46 2.38 15.65
C VAL A 96 -15.62 2.31 16.64
N VAL A 97 -16.86 2.28 16.13
CA VAL A 97 -18.05 2.26 16.96
C VAL A 97 -19.00 1.12 16.63
N ALA A 98 -19.71 0.66 17.66
CA ALA A 98 -20.89 -0.18 17.52
C ALA A 98 -22.15 0.65 17.79
N THR A 99 -23.24 0.35 17.07
CA THR A 99 -24.54 1.01 17.22
C THR A 99 -25.62 0.09 17.77
N THR A 100 -25.24 -1.13 18.17
CA THR A 100 -26.12 -2.13 18.78
C THR A 100 -25.42 -2.81 19.94
N GLU A 101 -26.19 -3.27 20.92
CA GLU A 101 -25.68 -4.03 22.06
C GLU A 101 -25.02 -5.34 21.64
N GLU A 102 -25.57 -5.98 20.60
CA GLU A 102 -25.01 -7.19 20.02
C GLU A 102 -23.63 -6.95 19.38
N GLY A 103 -23.39 -5.77 18.82
CA GLY A 103 -22.10 -5.38 18.23
C GLY A 103 -21.09 -4.84 19.23
N ALA A 104 -21.55 -4.40 20.42
CA ALA A 104 -20.69 -3.77 21.42
C ALA A 104 -19.65 -4.74 22.00
N GLU A 105 -20.08 -5.93 22.43
CA GLU A 105 -19.17 -6.91 23.04
C GLU A 105 -18.14 -7.47 22.04
N PRO A 106 -18.51 -7.86 20.81
CA PRO A 106 -17.53 -8.25 19.79
C PRO A 106 -16.49 -7.16 19.51
N LEU A 107 -16.89 -5.89 19.42
CA LEU A 107 -15.95 -4.78 19.23
C LEU A 107 -14.98 -4.66 20.41
N ARG A 108 -15.49 -4.72 21.65
CA ARG A 108 -14.64 -4.66 22.85
C ARG A 108 -13.68 -5.84 22.93
N ALA A 109 -14.15 -7.06 22.66
CA ALA A 109 -13.35 -8.26 22.66
C ALA A 109 -12.25 -8.20 21.58
N PHE A 110 -12.58 -7.74 20.38
CA PHE A 110 -11.63 -7.56 19.29
C PHE A 110 -10.54 -6.55 19.66
N ALA A 111 -10.94 -5.39 20.18
CA ALA A 111 -10.05 -4.35 20.66
C ALA A 111 -9.12 -4.84 21.78
N ASN A 112 -9.63 -5.64 22.73
CA ASN A 112 -8.81 -6.25 23.78
C ASN A 112 -7.79 -7.25 23.22
N GLY A 113 -8.17 -8.03 22.21
CA GLY A 113 -7.25 -8.92 21.50
C GLY A 113 -6.12 -8.15 20.80
N GLN A 114 -6.46 -7.04 20.13
CA GLN A 114 -5.48 -6.15 19.50
C GLN A 114 -4.56 -5.49 20.54
N ALA A 115 -5.09 -5.04 21.67
CA ALA A 115 -4.31 -4.47 22.76
C ALA A 115 -3.29 -5.47 23.32
N ALA A 116 -3.70 -6.73 23.51
CA ALA A 116 -2.80 -7.81 23.91
C ALA A 116 -1.69 -8.11 22.87
N ALA A 117 -1.92 -7.77 21.61
CA ALA A 117 -0.95 -7.86 20.51
C ALA A 117 -0.11 -6.57 20.32
N GLY A 118 -0.23 -5.58 21.22
CA GLY A 118 0.60 -4.37 21.22
C GLY A 118 0.01 -3.17 20.47
N VAL A 119 -1.27 -3.22 20.08
CA VAL A 119 -1.98 -2.05 19.53
C VAL A 119 -2.37 -1.11 20.67
N GLU A 120 -2.18 0.20 20.47
CA GLU A 120 -2.69 1.24 21.36
C GLU A 120 -4.20 1.36 21.18
N VAL A 121 -4.94 1.04 22.24
CA VAL A 121 -6.40 0.98 22.25
C VAL A 121 -6.92 1.76 23.44
N ALA A 122 -7.84 2.70 23.21
CA ALA A 122 -8.57 3.39 24.25
C ALA A 122 -10.08 3.11 24.11
N HIS A 123 -10.64 2.37 25.07
CA HIS A 123 -12.10 2.22 25.16
C HIS A 123 -12.72 3.55 25.60
N LEU A 124 -13.69 4.03 24.85
CA LEU A 124 -14.36 5.30 25.12
C LEU A 124 -15.77 5.07 25.66
N THR A 125 -16.19 5.93 26.57
CA THR A 125 -17.60 6.15 26.85
C THR A 125 -18.27 6.87 25.68
N PRO A 126 -19.60 6.78 25.51
CA PRO A 126 -20.31 7.53 24.48
C PRO A 126 -20.07 9.04 24.53
N GLY A 127 -19.94 9.61 25.73
CA GLY A 127 -19.65 11.04 25.91
C GLY A 127 -18.25 11.44 25.45
N GLU A 128 -17.24 10.61 25.70
CA GLU A 128 -15.88 10.83 25.20
C GLU A 128 -15.83 10.71 23.68
N ALA A 129 -16.50 9.71 23.11
CA ALA A 129 -16.58 9.54 21.66
C ALA A 129 -17.26 10.74 20.98
N LEU A 130 -18.36 11.26 21.53
CA LEU A 130 -19.02 12.47 21.03
C LEU A 130 -18.20 13.75 21.27
N SER A 131 -17.30 13.76 22.24
CA SER A 131 -16.38 14.89 22.45
C SER A 131 -15.28 14.92 21.38
N LEU A 132 -14.81 13.74 20.94
CA LEU A 132 -13.87 13.61 19.82
C LEU A 132 -14.56 13.84 18.47
N GLU A 133 -15.73 13.24 18.27
CA GLU A 133 -16.50 13.26 17.03
C GLU A 133 -17.94 13.75 17.27
N PRO A 134 -18.18 15.09 17.31
CA PRO A 134 -19.47 15.68 17.70
C PRO A 134 -20.65 15.35 16.77
N HIS A 135 -20.36 14.89 15.54
CA HIS A 135 -21.36 14.52 14.55
C HIS A 135 -21.68 13.03 14.53
N LEU A 136 -21.05 12.25 15.40
CA LEU A 136 -21.33 10.83 15.55
C LEU A 136 -22.78 10.58 15.99
N ASN A 137 -23.34 9.44 15.61
CA ASN A 137 -24.65 9.01 16.11
C ASN A 137 -24.59 8.93 17.65
N PRO A 138 -25.42 9.69 18.40
CA PRO A 138 -25.37 9.65 19.86
C PRO A 138 -25.86 8.33 20.45
N ALA A 139 -26.50 7.46 19.66
CA ALA A 139 -26.96 6.14 20.08
C ALA A 139 -25.91 5.03 19.89
N ILE A 140 -24.61 5.36 19.91
CA ILE A 140 -23.53 4.35 19.94
C ILE A 140 -23.52 3.58 21.26
N THR A 141 -23.16 2.30 21.18
CA THR A 141 -23.23 1.32 22.27
C THR A 141 -21.83 0.91 22.75
N ALA A 142 -20.84 1.03 21.88
CA ALA A 142 -19.42 1.00 22.21
C ALA A 142 -18.63 1.89 21.25
N ALA A 143 -17.50 2.41 21.72
CA ALA A 143 -16.54 3.15 20.92
C ALA A 143 -15.12 2.82 21.38
N VAL A 144 -14.22 2.67 20.42
CA VAL A 144 -12.80 2.37 20.65
C VAL A 144 -11.97 3.30 19.78
N HIS A 145 -11.04 4.00 20.40
CA HIS A 145 -10.11 4.90 19.73
C HIS A 145 -8.74 4.24 19.52
N TYR A 146 -8.23 4.36 18.30
CA TYR A 146 -6.96 3.86 17.81
C TYR A 146 -6.08 5.03 17.36
N PRO A 147 -5.22 5.59 18.24
CA PRO A 147 -4.35 6.73 17.91
C PRO A 147 -3.34 6.45 16.79
N GLN A 148 -3.10 5.18 16.47
CA GLN A 148 -2.13 4.76 15.47
C GLN A 148 -2.70 4.77 14.04
N ASP A 149 -4.02 4.78 13.89
CA ASP A 149 -4.65 4.90 12.59
C ASP A 149 -4.31 6.26 11.96
N ALA A 150 -4.17 6.25 10.64
CA ALA A 150 -3.83 7.44 9.88
C ALA A 150 -4.54 7.43 8.52
N GLN A 151 -4.45 8.53 7.80
CA GLN A 151 -4.89 8.63 6.41
C GLN A 151 -3.80 9.28 5.56
N LEU A 152 -3.86 9.06 4.26
CA LEU A 152 -3.11 9.80 3.24
C LEU A 152 -3.93 9.93 1.96
N GLN A 153 -3.46 10.75 1.01
CA GLN A 153 -3.98 10.79 -0.34
C GLN A 153 -3.30 9.68 -1.17
N PRO A 154 -3.96 8.55 -1.49
CA PRO A 154 -3.31 7.37 -2.06
C PRO A 154 -2.76 7.56 -3.48
N VAL A 155 -3.39 8.40 -4.31
CA VAL A 155 -2.86 8.75 -5.64
C VAL A 155 -1.57 9.52 -5.50
N VAL A 156 -1.56 10.56 -4.66
CA VAL A 156 -0.39 11.42 -4.46
C VAL A 156 0.74 10.64 -3.80
N ALA A 157 0.45 9.79 -2.81
CA ALA A 157 1.45 8.91 -2.20
C ALA A 157 2.07 7.94 -3.22
N THR A 158 1.27 7.37 -4.12
CA THR A 158 1.76 6.50 -5.21
C THR A 158 2.67 7.27 -6.16
N GLU A 159 2.24 8.45 -6.61
CA GLU A 159 3.06 9.30 -7.49
C GLU A 159 4.33 9.81 -6.78
N ALA A 160 4.28 10.10 -5.48
CA ALA A 160 5.46 10.50 -4.71
C ALA A 160 6.51 9.38 -4.69
N LEU A 161 6.07 8.13 -4.47
CA LEU A 161 6.96 6.96 -4.53
C LEU A 161 7.55 6.78 -5.93
N LEU A 162 6.75 6.92 -6.99
CA LEU A 162 7.24 6.82 -8.37
C LEU A 162 8.18 7.97 -8.74
N ALA A 163 7.90 9.20 -8.30
CA ALA A 163 8.77 10.36 -8.51
C ALA A 163 10.10 10.17 -7.79
N SER A 164 10.07 9.68 -6.55
CA SER A 164 11.25 9.30 -5.79
C SER A 164 12.07 8.21 -6.50
N ALA A 165 11.40 7.17 -7.01
CA ALA A 165 12.03 6.11 -7.79
C ALA A 165 12.64 6.62 -9.10
N ARG A 166 11.94 7.48 -9.86
CA ARG A 166 12.46 8.10 -11.10
C ARG A 166 13.72 8.93 -10.83
N ARG A 167 13.80 9.65 -9.70
CA ARG A 167 15.02 10.37 -9.29
C ARG A 167 16.19 9.44 -9.00
N ALA A 168 15.91 8.19 -8.62
CA ALA A 168 16.91 7.14 -8.47
C ALA A 168 17.20 6.37 -9.78
N GLY A 169 16.68 6.83 -10.93
CA GLY A 169 16.95 6.25 -12.25
C GLY A 169 15.96 5.19 -12.72
N VAL A 170 14.89 4.92 -11.96
CA VAL A 170 13.84 3.97 -12.37
C VAL A 170 13.11 4.47 -13.60
N ARG A 171 12.95 3.58 -14.60
CA ARG A 171 12.15 3.86 -15.80
C ARG A 171 10.72 3.38 -15.59
N VAL A 172 9.74 4.24 -15.83
CA VAL A 172 8.32 3.88 -15.77
C VAL A 172 7.75 3.85 -17.19
N LEU A 173 7.32 2.68 -17.64
CA LEU A 173 6.77 2.40 -18.95
C LEU A 173 5.25 2.20 -18.81
N ALA A 174 4.52 3.32 -18.88
CA ALA A 174 3.06 3.32 -18.86
C ALA A 174 2.50 2.85 -20.22
N HIS A 175 1.24 2.42 -20.23
CA HIS A 175 0.53 1.93 -21.41
C HIS A 175 1.25 0.79 -22.15
N GLN A 176 1.96 -0.06 -21.40
CA GLN A 176 2.63 -1.26 -21.90
C GLN A 176 2.21 -2.47 -21.10
N GLU A 177 1.54 -3.42 -21.76
CA GLU A 177 1.17 -4.68 -21.15
C GLU A 177 2.29 -5.70 -21.29
N VAL A 178 2.56 -6.43 -20.21
CA VAL A 178 3.45 -7.59 -20.23
C VAL A 178 2.70 -8.80 -20.76
N ILE A 179 3.23 -9.40 -21.82
CA ILE A 179 2.59 -10.49 -22.57
C ILE A 179 3.40 -11.80 -22.53
N GLY A 180 4.46 -11.87 -21.72
CA GLY A 180 5.17 -13.12 -21.43
C GLY A 180 6.63 -12.95 -21.05
N LEU A 181 7.27 -14.07 -20.74
CA LEU A 181 8.70 -14.14 -20.41
C LEU A 181 9.54 -14.58 -21.61
N VAL A 182 10.77 -14.09 -21.65
CA VAL A 182 11.87 -14.69 -22.40
C VAL A 182 12.69 -15.54 -21.42
N ARG A 183 12.96 -16.79 -21.82
CA ARG A 183 13.66 -17.77 -20.99
C ARG A 183 14.79 -18.44 -21.77
N ASP A 184 15.82 -18.82 -21.04
CA ASP A 184 16.88 -19.73 -21.45
C ASP A 184 16.86 -20.93 -20.48
N GLY A 185 16.21 -22.02 -20.90
CA GLY A 185 15.81 -23.11 -20.00
C GLY A 185 14.86 -22.60 -18.91
N GLU A 186 15.22 -22.81 -17.64
CA GLU A 186 14.46 -22.33 -16.49
C GLU A 186 14.77 -20.89 -16.10
N ARG A 187 15.84 -20.29 -16.66
CA ARG A 187 16.30 -18.96 -16.31
C ARG A 187 15.52 -17.89 -17.06
N ILE A 188 14.98 -16.92 -16.34
CA ILE A 188 14.41 -15.71 -16.93
C ILE A 188 15.54 -14.87 -17.52
N THR A 189 15.38 -14.47 -18.77
CA THR A 189 16.32 -13.59 -19.49
C THR A 189 15.66 -12.32 -20.01
N GLY A 190 14.34 -12.22 -19.92
CA GLY A 190 13.62 -11.00 -20.22
C GLY A 190 12.12 -11.09 -20.03
N VAL A 191 11.46 -9.94 -20.21
CA VAL A 191 10.01 -9.76 -20.23
C VAL A 191 9.64 -9.17 -21.59
N ARG A 192 8.59 -9.69 -22.22
CA ARG A 192 8.04 -9.15 -23.47
C ARG A 192 6.85 -8.24 -23.18
N THR A 193 6.83 -7.08 -23.82
CA THR A 193 5.65 -6.24 -24.00
C THR A 193 5.26 -6.24 -25.48
N ALA A 194 4.13 -5.63 -25.83
CA ALA A 194 3.76 -5.44 -27.24
C ALA A 194 4.74 -4.51 -27.99
N ALA A 195 5.46 -3.64 -27.29
CA ALA A 195 6.34 -2.65 -27.87
C ALA A 195 7.82 -3.11 -27.91
N GLU A 196 8.29 -3.83 -26.90
CA GLU A 196 9.69 -4.23 -26.81
C GLU A 196 9.92 -5.48 -25.95
N THR A 197 11.16 -5.98 -26.00
CA THR A 197 11.67 -6.92 -24.99
C THR A 197 12.60 -6.18 -24.03
N ILE A 198 12.35 -6.37 -22.74
CA ILE A 198 13.17 -5.86 -21.64
C ILE A 198 14.02 -7.02 -21.13
N GLY A 199 15.34 -6.95 -21.32
CA GLY A 199 16.27 -7.92 -20.73
C GLY A 199 16.27 -7.77 -19.20
N THR A 200 16.04 -8.87 -18.49
CA THR A 200 16.03 -8.92 -17.02
C THR A 200 16.23 -10.36 -16.53
N SER A 201 16.77 -10.52 -15.34
CA SER A 201 16.88 -11.81 -14.64
C SER A 201 15.82 -11.99 -13.55
N ALA A 202 15.10 -10.94 -13.17
CA ALA A 202 14.10 -10.96 -12.11
C ALA A 202 12.85 -10.14 -12.44
N VAL A 203 11.71 -10.61 -11.93
CA VAL A 203 10.39 -9.98 -12.12
C VAL A 203 9.65 -9.93 -10.78
N VAL A 204 9.04 -8.79 -10.49
CA VAL A 204 8.10 -8.61 -9.37
C VAL A 204 6.71 -8.41 -9.95
N VAL A 205 5.76 -9.28 -9.61
CA VAL A 205 4.35 -9.12 -9.98
C VAL A 205 3.65 -8.28 -8.91
N ALA A 206 3.29 -7.05 -9.25
CA ALA A 206 2.59 -6.08 -8.41
C ALA A 206 1.34 -5.54 -9.12
N ALA A 207 0.64 -6.40 -9.86
CA ALA A 207 -0.45 -6.05 -10.77
C ALA A 207 -1.84 -6.02 -10.11
N GLY A 208 -1.90 -5.89 -8.78
CA GLY A 208 -3.17 -5.81 -8.03
C GLY A 208 -4.09 -7.01 -8.31
N PRO A 209 -5.41 -6.79 -8.51
CA PRO A 209 -6.36 -7.88 -8.83
C PRO A 209 -6.02 -8.67 -10.09
N TRP A 210 -5.19 -8.15 -10.99
CA TRP A 210 -4.77 -8.82 -12.22
C TRP A 210 -3.49 -9.64 -12.04
N SER A 211 -2.98 -9.77 -10.82
CA SER A 211 -1.74 -10.51 -10.56
C SER A 211 -1.85 -12.00 -10.93
N GLY A 212 -3.04 -12.61 -10.80
CA GLY A 212 -3.29 -13.97 -11.27
C GLY A 212 -3.17 -14.11 -12.80
N GLU A 213 -3.81 -13.21 -13.55
CA GLU A 213 -3.72 -13.16 -15.02
C GLU A 213 -2.27 -12.95 -15.50
N VAL A 214 -1.56 -12.00 -14.87
CA VAL A 214 -0.15 -11.74 -15.16
C VAL A 214 0.70 -12.97 -14.83
N ALA A 215 0.52 -13.60 -13.66
CA ALA A 215 1.27 -14.80 -13.29
C ALA A 215 1.07 -15.93 -14.31
N ALA A 216 -0.16 -16.16 -14.77
CA ALA A 216 -0.46 -17.16 -15.78
C ALA A 216 0.28 -16.91 -17.10
N VAL A 217 0.33 -15.65 -17.56
CA VAL A 217 1.11 -15.23 -18.75
C VAL A 217 2.62 -15.46 -18.55
N LEU A 218 3.10 -15.38 -17.32
CA LEU A 218 4.48 -15.69 -16.95
C LEU A 218 4.71 -17.18 -16.64
N GLY A 219 3.69 -18.03 -16.81
CA GLY A 219 3.77 -19.48 -16.60
C GLY A 219 3.84 -19.90 -15.13
N ALA A 220 3.20 -19.15 -14.24
CA ALA A 220 3.00 -19.48 -12.83
C ALA A 220 1.51 -19.46 -12.48
N ASP A 221 1.12 -20.24 -11.47
CA ASP A 221 -0.23 -20.21 -10.92
C ASP A 221 -0.24 -19.38 -9.62
N LEU A 222 -1.17 -18.42 -9.54
CA LEU A 222 -1.33 -17.54 -8.38
C LEU A 222 -2.83 -17.32 -8.12
N PRO A 223 -3.37 -17.83 -7.00
CA PRO A 223 -4.79 -17.70 -6.69
C PRO A 223 -5.08 -16.32 -6.09
N VAL A 224 -5.45 -15.37 -6.95
CA VAL A 224 -5.83 -13.98 -6.61
C VAL A 224 -7.33 -13.79 -6.77
#